data_AF-A0A953L2U8-F1
#
_entry.id   AF-A0A953L2U8-F1
#
_cell.length_a   1.000
_cell.length_b   1.000
_cell.length_c   1.000
_cell.angle_alpha   90.00
_cell.angle_beta   90.00
_cell.angle_gamma   90.00
#
_symmetry.space_group_name_H-M   'P 1'
#
loop_
_entity.id
_entity.type
_entity.pdbx_description
1 polymer ?
#
loop_
_entity_poly.entity_id
_entity_poly.type
_entity_poly.pdbx_seq_one_letter_code
_entity_poly.pdbx_strand_id
1 'polypeptide(L)'
;MEIQPSQLASTSKPFTAVAILWLGQNGYLNIDAPVKSILPAFPYDEITIRMLLCHRSGLQDLYQDGIELLEKKMTWSCYNEDLLQLLHKHKPRLRFTPNTRFEYSNTNYALLARVVEEVSPNAIS
;
A
#
# COMPACT_ATOMS: atom_id res chain seq x y z
N MET A 1 32.95 -3.38 -3.31
CA MET A 1 31.93 -2.50 -2.69
C MET A 1 30.59 -3.10 -3.05
N GLU A 2 30.04 -3.95 -2.19
CA GLU A 2 28.70 -4.51 -2.40
C GLU A 2 27.67 -3.43 -2.09
N ILE A 3 26.84 -3.08 -3.06
CA ILE A 3 25.68 -2.22 -2.84
C ILE A 3 24.64 -3.10 -2.17
N GLN A 4 24.56 -3.03 -0.84
CA GLN A 4 23.42 -3.57 -0.11
C GLN A 4 22.18 -2.75 -0.48
N PRO A 5 21.09 -3.34 -0.99
CA PRO A 5 19.86 -2.62 -1.27
C PRO A 5 19.36 -1.97 0.01
N SER A 6 19.37 -0.65 0.09
CA SER A 6 18.74 0.05 1.20
C SER A 6 17.23 0.10 0.95
N GLN A 7 16.43 -0.45 1.86
CA GLN A 7 15.04 -0.03 1.94
C GLN A 7 15.06 1.42 2.40
N LEU A 8 14.90 2.35 1.47
CA LEU A 8 14.94 3.81 1.69
C LEU A 8 13.86 4.32 2.68
N ALA A 9 13.15 3.42 3.38
CA ALA A 9 12.10 3.72 4.33
C ALA A 9 11.17 4.81 3.76
N SER A 10 10.83 5.81 4.56
CA SER A 10 9.94 6.89 4.14
C SER A 10 10.50 7.82 3.06
N THR A 11 11.80 7.77 2.73
CA THR A 11 12.38 8.62 1.68
C THR A 11 11.99 8.16 0.26
N SER A 12 11.45 6.94 0.12
CA SER A 12 10.90 6.42 -1.14
C SER A 12 9.50 6.97 -1.47
N LYS A 13 8.74 7.43 -0.47
CA LYS A 13 7.32 7.82 -0.62
C LYS A 13 7.08 8.92 -1.65
N PRO A 14 7.89 10.00 -1.73
CA PRO A 14 7.69 11.00 -2.76
C PRO A 14 7.80 10.42 -4.18
N PHE A 15 8.69 9.47 -4.42
CA PHE A 15 8.84 8.82 -5.72
C PHE A 15 7.62 7.96 -6.07
N THR A 16 7.13 7.15 -5.13
CA THR A 16 5.89 6.38 -5.33
C THR A 16 4.69 7.30 -5.57
N ALA A 17 4.58 8.40 -4.83
CA ALA A 17 3.51 9.38 -5.04
C ALA A 17 3.59 10.02 -6.43
N VAL A 18 4.79 10.40 -6.88
CA VAL A 18 5.02 10.93 -8.24
C VAL A 18 4.60 9.90 -9.30
N ALA A 19 4.96 8.63 -9.14
CA ALA A 19 4.56 7.59 -10.10
C ALA A 19 3.03 7.43 -10.20
N ILE A 20 2.32 7.39 -9.06
CA ILE A 20 0.85 7.31 -9.03
C ILE A 20 0.22 8.54 -9.66
N LEU A 21 0.71 9.73 -9.33
CA LEU A 21 0.19 10.98 -9.89
C LEU A 21 0.45 11.07 -11.39
N TRP A 22 1.61 10.60 -11.87
CA TRP A 22 1.93 10.52 -13.28
C TRP A 22 1.01 9.56 -14.03
N LEU A 23 0.78 8.35 -13.50
CA LEU A 23 -0.17 7.39 -14.06
C LEU A 23 -1.58 7.99 -14.13
N GLY A 24 -1.97 8.72 -13.08
CA GLY A 24 -3.25 9.42 -13.02
C GLY A 24 -3.38 10.54 -14.06
N GLN A 25 -2.36 11.38 -14.19
CA GLN A 25 -2.32 12.47 -15.16
C GLN A 25 -2.36 11.99 -16.62
N ASN A 26 -1.78 10.81 -16.90
CA ASN A 26 -1.76 10.23 -18.24
C ASN A 26 -2.97 9.31 -18.53
N GLY A 27 -3.95 9.24 -17.62
CA GLY A 27 -5.19 8.49 -17.84
C GLY A 27 -5.08 6.96 -17.65
N TYR A 28 -3.95 6.45 -17.18
CA TYR A 28 -3.78 5.03 -16.87
C TYR A 28 -4.47 4.63 -15.56
N LEU A 29 -4.73 5.59 -14.68
CA LEU A 29 -5.26 5.39 -13.34
C LEU A 29 -6.26 6.49 -12.98
N ASN A 30 -7.37 6.15 -12.34
CA ASN A 30 -8.19 7.14 -11.65
C ASN A 30 -7.84 7.13 -10.17
N ILE A 31 -7.25 8.22 -9.65
CA ILE A 31 -6.84 8.30 -8.25
C ILE A 31 -8.03 8.37 -7.27
N ASP A 32 -9.24 8.67 -7.75
CA ASP A 32 -10.46 8.63 -6.96
C ASP A 32 -11.15 7.25 -7.02
N ALA A 33 -10.65 6.31 -7.81
CA ALA A 33 -11.18 4.96 -7.85
C ALA A 33 -10.85 4.17 -6.56
N PRO A 34 -11.72 3.22 -6.18
CA PRO A 34 -11.42 2.26 -5.12
C PRO A 34 -10.13 1.50 -5.41
N VAL A 35 -9.29 1.27 -4.40
CA VAL A 35 -8.06 0.46 -4.52
C VAL A 35 -8.37 -0.93 -5.08
N LYS A 36 -9.50 -1.50 -4.66
CA LYS A 36 -9.98 -2.81 -5.07
C LYS A 36 -10.25 -2.95 -6.57
N SER A 37 -10.47 -1.83 -7.28
CA SER A 37 -10.62 -1.85 -8.74
C SER A 37 -9.34 -2.25 -9.48
N ILE A 38 -8.18 -2.09 -8.83
CA ILE A 38 -6.86 -2.42 -9.37
C ILE A 38 -6.28 -3.65 -8.67
N LEU A 39 -6.52 -3.77 -7.36
CA LEU A 39 -6.07 -4.88 -6.55
C LEU A 39 -7.28 -5.68 -6.03
N PRO A 40 -7.85 -6.64 -6.78
CA PRO A 40 -9.11 -7.30 -6.42
C PRO A 40 -9.12 -8.03 -5.07
N ALA A 41 -7.94 -8.48 -4.61
CA ALA A 41 -7.78 -9.10 -3.30
C ALA A 41 -7.82 -8.10 -2.13
N PHE A 42 -7.77 -6.79 -2.39
CA PHE A 42 -7.85 -5.77 -1.35
C PHE A 42 -9.24 -5.81 -0.67
N PRO A 43 -9.30 -5.92 0.66
CA PRO A 43 -10.53 -6.36 1.32
C PRO A 43 -11.53 -5.24 1.64
N TYR A 44 -11.20 -3.96 1.38
CA TYR A 44 -12.04 -2.81 1.70
C TYR A 44 -12.54 -2.13 0.41
N ASP A 45 -13.85 -1.87 0.34
CA ASP A 45 -14.50 -1.38 -0.88
C ASP A 45 -14.45 0.15 -0.99
N GLU A 46 -14.42 0.86 0.14
CA GLU A 46 -14.56 2.31 0.21
C GLU A 46 -13.23 3.09 0.15
N ILE A 47 -12.09 2.41 0.30
CA ILE A 47 -10.78 3.07 0.32
C ILE A 47 -10.31 3.32 -1.12
N THR A 48 -9.98 4.57 -1.43
CA THR A 48 -9.49 4.99 -2.75
C THR A 48 -7.98 5.19 -2.78
N ILE A 49 -7.42 5.26 -3.99
CA ILE A 49 -5.99 5.53 -4.21
C ILE A 49 -5.58 6.87 -3.58
N ARG A 50 -6.41 7.90 -3.70
CA ARG A 50 -6.19 9.21 -3.05
C ARG A 50 -6.10 9.09 -1.53
N MET A 51 -6.94 8.26 -0.92
CA MET A 51 -6.89 8.06 0.54
C MET A 51 -5.58 7.39 0.99
N LEU A 52 -5.01 6.49 0.18
CA LEU A 52 -3.68 5.93 0.44
C LEU A 52 -2.61 7.02 0.35
N LEU A 53 -2.60 7.81 -0.74
CA LEU A 53 -1.65 8.92 -0.96
C LEU A 53 -1.65 9.93 0.19
N CYS A 54 -2.83 10.25 0.72
CA CYS A 54 -2.99 11.26 1.74
C CYS A 54 -2.97 10.71 3.17
N HIS A 55 -2.67 9.42 3.38
CA HIS A 55 -2.71 8.80 4.71
C HIS A 55 -4.06 8.95 5.45
N ARG A 56 -5.16 8.80 4.70
CA ARG A 56 -6.54 8.89 5.23
C ARG A 56 -7.34 7.61 5.07
N SER A 57 -6.67 6.49 4.82
CA SER A 57 -7.31 5.19 4.59
C SER A 57 -7.90 4.54 5.84
N GLY A 58 -7.36 4.87 7.03
CA GLY A 58 -7.68 4.14 8.26
C GLY A 58 -6.95 2.80 8.40
N LEU A 59 -6.07 2.43 7.46
CA LEU A 59 -5.28 1.22 7.54
C LEU A 59 -4.28 1.29 8.69
N GLN A 60 -4.09 0.16 9.37
CA GLN A 60 -3.02 -0.01 10.36
C GLN A 60 -1.65 0.09 9.68
N ASP A 61 -0.61 0.45 10.43
CA ASP A 61 0.75 0.43 9.92
C ASP A 61 1.38 -0.91 10.28
N LEU A 62 1.26 -1.91 9.40
CA LEU A 62 1.75 -3.27 9.67
C LEU A 62 3.27 -3.36 9.84
N TYR A 63 4.01 -2.30 9.48
CA TYR A 63 5.45 -2.20 9.66
C TYR A 63 5.83 -1.70 11.07
N GLN A 64 4.95 -0.90 11.70
CA GLN A 64 5.15 -0.36 13.05
C GLN A 64 4.38 -1.13 14.12
N ASP A 65 3.12 -1.45 13.84
CA ASP A 65 2.22 -2.19 14.73
C ASP A 65 2.60 -3.67 14.82
N GLY A 66 3.44 -4.11 13.87
CA GLY A 66 3.84 -5.50 13.70
C GLY A 66 2.72 -6.35 13.11
N ILE A 67 3.13 -7.41 12.40
CA ILE A 67 2.20 -8.46 12.01
C ILE A 67 1.76 -9.30 13.23
N GLU A 68 2.29 -9.05 14.43
CA GLU A 68 1.83 -9.71 15.67
C GLU A 68 0.33 -9.54 15.94
N LEU A 69 -0.29 -8.46 15.44
CA LEU A 69 -1.74 -8.27 15.44
C LEU A 69 -2.50 -9.26 14.53
N LEU A 70 -1.82 -9.84 13.53
CA LEU A 70 -2.39 -10.81 12.58
C LEU A 70 -1.92 -12.25 12.90
N GLU A 71 -0.64 -12.49 13.23
CA GLU A 71 -0.10 -13.79 13.66
C GLU A 71 1.17 -13.68 14.55
N LYS A 72 1.20 -14.41 15.68
CA LYS A 72 2.29 -14.42 16.69
C LYS A 72 3.67 -14.97 16.23
N LYS A 73 3.89 -15.26 14.94
CA LYS A 73 5.07 -16.01 14.46
C LYS A 73 5.70 -15.50 13.17
N MET A 74 5.44 -14.25 12.77
CA MET A 74 6.06 -13.71 11.56
C MET A 74 7.46 -13.14 11.84
N THR A 75 8.48 -13.76 11.26
CA THR A 75 9.87 -13.25 11.23
C THR A 75 10.02 -12.26 10.08
N TRP A 76 11.05 -11.42 10.05
CA TRP A 76 11.35 -10.49 8.93
C TRP A 76 11.30 -11.13 7.52
N SER A 77 11.39 -12.45 7.40
CA SER A 77 11.23 -13.17 6.13
C SER A 77 9.81 -13.15 5.56
N CYS A 78 8.79 -12.79 6.36
CA CYS A 78 7.40 -12.61 5.94
C CYS A 78 7.16 -11.32 5.13
N TYR A 79 8.13 -10.41 5.08
CA TYR A 79 8.09 -9.28 4.15
C TYR A 79 8.07 -9.73 2.69
N ASN A 80 8.42 -10.99 2.42
CA ASN A 80 8.28 -11.64 1.12
C ASN A 80 6.88 -12.21 0.85
N GLU A 81 6.03 -12.41 1.88
CA GLU A 81 4.61 -12.70 1.65
C GLU A 81 3.92 -11.42 1.19
N ASP A 82 3.07 -11.55 0.18
CA ASP A 82 2.44 -10.39 -0.42
C ASP A 82 1.49 -9.73 0.60
N LEU A 83 1.82 -8.50 1.03
CA LEU A 83 1.03 -7.66 1.94
C LEU A 83 -0.47 -7.70 1.60
N LEU A 84 -0.79 -7.73 0.31
CA LEU A 84 -2.16 -7.82 -0.19
C LEU A 84 -2.85 -9.12 0.25
N GLN A 85 -2.16 -10.25 0.25
CA GLN A 85 -2.67 -11.52 0.74
C GLN A 85 -2.88 -11.51 2.25
N LEU A 86 -1.97 -10.90 3.02
CA LEU A 86 -2.15 -10.74 4.47
C LEU A 86 -3.40 -9.90 4.80
N LEU A 87 -3.57 -8.78 4.11
CA LEU A 87 -4.78 -7.96 4.23
C LEU A 87 -6.03 -8.75 3.82
N HIS A 88 -5.98 -9.47 2.70
CA HIS A 88 -7.10 -10.29 2.22
C HIS A 88 -7.52 -11.36 3.23
N LYS A 89 -6.54 -12.07 3.79
CA LYS A 89 -6.73 -13.18 4.72
C LYS A 89 -7.29 -12.69 6.06
N HIS A 90 -6.68 -11.68 6.66
CA HIS A 90 -6.98 -11.27 8.03
C HIS A 90 -7.99 -10.13 8.14
N LYS A 91 -8.13 -9.31 7.09
CA LYS A 91 -9.06 -8.17 7.01
C LYS A 91 -9.07 -7.33 8.30
N PRO A 92 -7.90 -6.80 8.73
CA PRO A 92 -7.80 -6.09 10.01
C PRO A 92 -8.82 -4.96 10.11
N ARG A 93 -9.27 -4.65 11.32
CA ARG A 93 -10.15 -3.50 11.52
C ARG A 93 -9.41 -2.21 11.18
N LEU A 94 -10.11 -1.28 10.52
CA LEU A 94 -9.60 0.06 10.31
C LEU A 94 -9.52 0.80 11.64
N ARG A 95 -8.51 1.66 11.79
CA ARG A 95 -8.29 2.51 12.97
C ARG A 95 -9.35 3.61 13.09
N PHE A 96 -9.89 4.03 11.95
CA PHE A 96 -10.96 5.01 11.83
C PHE A 96 -11.68 4.85 10.50
N THR A 97 -12.88 5.42 10.39
CA THR A 97 -13.65 5.45 9.14
C THR A 97 -12.83 6.13 8.03
N PRO A 98 -12.68 5.52 6.84
CA PRO A 98 -11.91 6.10 5.74
C PRO A 98 -12.27 7.56 5.46
N ASN A 99 -11.25 8.36 5.19
CA ASN A 99 -11.33 9.79 4.88
C ASN A 99 -11.87 10.70 6.01
N THR A 100 -12.00 10.21 7.25
CA THR A 100 -12.41 11.06 8.39
C THR A 100 -11.23 11.64 9.17
N ARG A 101 -10.06 10.99 9.16
CA ARG A 101 -8.85 11.41 9.88
C ARG A 101 -7.59 11.24 9.03
N PHE A 102 -6.47 11.77 9.53
CA PHE A 102 -5.14 11.51 9.01
C PHE A 102 -4.38 10.64 10.02
N GLU A 103 -3.79 9.55 9.55
CA GLU A 103 -2.85 8.74 10.33
C GLU A 103 -1.82 8.14 9.38
N TYR A 104 -0.55 8.39 9.67
CA TYR A 104 0.55 7.89 8.88
C TYR A 104 0.56 6.37 8.86
N SER A 105 0.78 5.78 7.69
CA SER A 105 0.83 4.33 7.53
C SER A 105 1.74 3.96 6.37
N ASN A 106 2.77 3.16 6.65
CA ASN A 106 3.63 2.58 5.62
C ASN A 106 2.88 1.60 4.72
N THR A 107 1.88 0.90 5.26
CA THR A 107 0.99 0.00 4.50
C THR A 107 0.34 0.70 3.32
N ASN A 108 -0.05 1.98 3.46
CA ASN A 108 -0.59 2.75 2.34
C ASN A 108 0.37 2.83 1.16
N TYR A 109 1.64 3.13 1.42
CA TYR A 109 2.63 3.32 0.36
C TYR A 109 3.16 2.01 -0.22
N ALA A 110 3.18 0.94 0.57
CA ALA A 110 3.43 -0.39 0.05
C ALA A 110 2.33 -0.83 -0.93
N LEU A 111 1.06 -0.55 -0.62
CA LEU A 111 -0.05 -0.79 -1.55
C LEU A 111 0.02 0.09 -2.80
N LEU A 112 0.42 1.36 -2.67
CA LEU A 112 0.63 2.22 -3.84
C LEU A 112 1.75 1.70 -4.75
N ALA A 113 2.83 1.14 -4.21
CA ALA A 113 3.86 0.51 -5.02
C ALA A 113 3.28 -0.68 -5.83
N ARG A 114 2.44 -1.53 -5.21
CA ARG A 114 1.73 -2.60 -5.92
C ARG A 114 0.78 -2.09 -7.00
N VAL A 115 0.09 -0.98 -6.76
CA VAL A 115 -0.74 -0.32 -7.79
C VAL A 115 0.10 0.13 -8.98
N VAL A 116 1.29 0.70 -8.74
CA VAL A 116 2.21 1.07 -9.81
C VAL A 116 2.64 -0.18 -10.59
N GLU A 117 2.99 -1.27 -9.92
CA GLU A 117 3.36 -2.55 -10.57
C GLU A 117 2.25 -3.07 -11.49
N GLU A 118 1.00 -3.07 -11.03
CA GLU A 118 -0.15 -3.61 -11.77
C GLU A 118 -0.56 -2.74 -12.98
N VAL A 119 -0.45 -1.41 -12.84
CA VAL A 119 -0.94 -0.45 -13.85
C VAL A 119 0.15 -0.04 -14.85
N SER A 120 1.44 -0.17 -14.49
CA SER A 120 2.52 0.33 -15.34
C SER A 120 2.61 -0.44 -16.65
N PRO A 121 2.49 0.25 -17.80
CA PRO A 121 2.79 -0.38 -19.08
C PRO A 121 4.29 -0.69 -19.11
N ASN A 122 4.63 -1.99 -19.08
CA ASN A 122 5.97 -2.59 -19.01
C ASN A 122 6.57 -2.82 -17.61
N ALA A 123 5.82 -3.40 -16.67
CA ALA A 123 6.46 -4.22 -15.66
C ALA A 123 7.12 -5.42 -16.37
N ILE A 124 8.45 -5.44 -16.44
CA ILE A 124 9.25 -6.45 -17.14
C ILE A 124 8.80 -7.85 -16.73
N SER A 125 8.22 -8.59 -17.68
CA SER A 125 8.03 -10.04 -17.63
C SER A 125 9.29 -10.76 -18.08
#